data_AF-A0A1G8Q2L9-F1
#
_entry.id   AF-A0A1G8Q2L9-F1
#
_cell.length_a   1.000
_cell.length_b   1.000
_cell.length_c   1.000
_cell.angle_alpha   90.00
_cell.angle_beta   90.00
_cell.angle_gamma   90.00
#
_symmetry.space_group_name_H-M   'P 1'
#
loop_
_entity.id
_entity.type
_entity.pdbx_description
1 polymer ?
#
loop_
_entity_poly.entity_id
_entity_poly.type
_entity_poly.pdbx_seq_one_letter_code
_entity_poly.pdbx_strand_id
1 'polypeptide(L)' 'MGVRRQTAEHPFGTMKCWMGATHFLAKKLPKVAAEMALNVLAYNMKRVMMLVEVGGLLEAMQA' A
#
# COMPACT_ATOMS: atom_id res chain seq x y z
N MET A 1 19.90 5.47 11.82
CA MET A 1 18.82 5.09 10.87
C MET A 1 18.99 5.93 9.62
N GLY A 2 18.84 5.37 8.42
CA GLY A 2 18.85 6.16 7.19
C GLY A 2 17.49 6.81 6.95
N VAL A 3 17.48 8.04 6.40
CA VAL A 3 16.26 8.83 6.08
C VAL A 3 15.22 7.99 5.35
N ARG A 4 15.65 7.18 4.38
CA ARG A 4 14.77 6.27 3.61
C ARG A 4 13.97 5.29 4.47
N ARG A 5 14.55 4.75 5.55
CA ARG A 5 13.84 3.83 6.45
C ARG A 5 12.75 4.55 7.22
N GLN A 6 13.04 5.75 7.73
CA GLN A 6 12.06 6.58 8.45
C GLN A 6 10.90 7.01 7.55
N THR A 7 11.17 7.36 6.29
CA THR A 7 10.12 7.71 5.33
C THR A 7 9.25 6.51 4.94
N ALA A 8 9.80 5.29 4.95
CA ALA A 8 9.04 4.07 4.66
C ALA A 8 8.19 3.61 5.86
N GLU A 9 8.61 3.90 7.09
CA GLU A 9 7.90 3.50 8.31
C GLU A 9 6.50 4.11 8.41
N HIS A 10 6.34 5.40 8.05
CA HIS A 10 5.05 6.07 8.11
C HIS A 10 3.97 5.40 7.21
N PRO A 11 4.23 5.13 5.93
CA PRO A 11 3.36 4.32 5.06
C PRO A 11 3.01 2.95 5.62
N PHE A 12 4.00 2.24 6.17
CA PHE A 12 3.75 0.93 6.78
C PHE A 12 2.85 1.02 8.01
N GLY A 13 2.98 2.09 8.81
CA GLY A 13 2.09 2.36 9.93
C GLY A 13 0.64 2.57 9.48
N THR A 14 0.43 3.40 8.44
CA THR A 14 -0.91 3.64 7.88
C THR A 14 -1.53 2.37 7.31
N MET A 15 -0.78 1.61 6.51
CA MET A 15 -1.25 0.34 5.94
C MET A 15 -1.67 -0.64 7.03
N LYS A 16 -0.86 -0.83 8.07
CA LYS A 16 -1.19 -1.70 9.21
C LYS A 16 -2.44 -1.25 9.96
N CYS A 17 -2.62 0.07 10.15
CA CYS A 17 -3.81 0.62 10.79
C CYS A 17 -5.08 0.30 9.96
N TRP A 18 -5.01 0.44 8.65
CA TRP A 18 -6.13 0.18 7.73
C TRP A 18 -6.46 -1.30 7.53
N MET A 19 -5.45 -2.18 7.61
CA MET A 19 -5.66 -3.63 7.59
C MET A 19 -6.52 -4.12 8.77
N GLY A 20 -6.75 -3.26 9.77
CA GLY A 20 -7.32 -3.64 11.05
C GLY A 20 -6.27 -4.34 11.89
N ALA A 21 -6.36 -4.21 13.21
CA ALA A 21 -5.44 -4.90 14.13
C ALA A 21 -5.56 -6.44 14.11
N THR A 22 -6.38 -6.98 13.21
CA THR A 22 -6.67 -8.40 13.03
C THR A 22 -5.60 -9.14 12.24
N HIS A 23 -5.58 -10.47 12.39
CA HIS A 23 -4.63 -11.35 11.71
C HIS A 23 -4.98 -11.47 10.22
N PHE A 24 -3.99 -11.85 9.40
CA PHE A 24 -4.21 -12.20 7.99
C PHE A 24 -5.34 -13.21 7.86
N LEU A 25 -6.20 -13.02 6.86
CA LEU A 25 -7.31 -13.93 6.57
C LEU A 25 -6.78 -15.26 6.02
N ALA A 26 -5.69 -15.20 5.26
CA ALA A 26 -5.06 -16.36 4.67
C ALA A 26 -4.13 -17.11 5.63
N LYS A 27 -4.01 -18.42 5.39
CA LYS A 27 -3.02 -19.30 6.03
C LYS A 27 -1.96 -19.72 5.02
N LYS A 28 -0.74 -20.00 5.53
CA LYS A 28 0.48 -20.36 4.78
C LYS A 28 1.12 -19.16 4.05
N LEU A 29 2.46 -19.12 4.05
CA LEU A 29 3.25 -17.98 3.56
C LEU A 29 2.88 -17.49 2.16
N PRO A 30 2.67 -18.35 1.14
CA PRO A 30 2.37 -17.85 -0.22
C PRO A 30 1.07 -17.04 -0.30
N LYS A 31 0.04 -17.46 0.45
CA LYS A 31 -1.26 -16.78 0.45
C LYS A 31 -1.22 -15.49 1.27
N VAL A 32 -0.53 -15.52 2.41
CA VAL A 32 -0.28 -14.33 3.24
C VAL A 32 0.53 -13.28 2.48
N ALA A 33 1.52 -13.71 1.70
CA ALA A 33 2.30 -12.80 0.85
C ALA A 33 1.41 -12.13 -0.22
N ALA A 34 0.49 -12.87 -0.83
CA ALA A 34 -0.47 -12.31 -1.77
C ALA A 34 -1.42 -11.30 -1.10
N GLU A 35 -1.93 -11.63 0.09
CA GLU A 35 -2.77 -10.72 0.88
C GLU A 35 -2.03 -9.42 1.23
N MET A 36 -0.77 -9.51 1.67
CA MET A 36 0.06 -8.34 1.93
C MET A 36 0.31 -7.53 0.65
N ALA A 37 0.59 -8.19 -0.48
CA ALA A 37 0.82 -7.51 -1.76
C ALA A 37 -0.41 -6.72 -2.22
N LEU A 38 -1.61 -7.28 -2.07
CA LEU A 38 -2.86 -6.59 -2.39
C LEU A 38 -3.12 -5.38 -1.50
N ASN A 39 -2.83 -5.48 -0.19
CA ASN A 39 -2.94 -4.35 0.73
C ASN A 39 -1.98 -3.20 0.35
N VAL A 40 -0.73 -3.53 0.02
CA VAL A 40 0.26 -2.55 -0.45
C VAL A 40 -0.19 -1.90 -1.75
N LEU A 41 -0.72 -2.68 -2.70
CA LEU A 41 -1.23 -2.17 -3.97
C LEU A 41 -2.40 -1.19 -3.74
N ALA A 42 -3.38 -1.56 -2.92
CA ALA A 42 -4.52 -0.72 -2.61
C ALA A 42 -4.11 0.61 -1.96
N TYR A 43 -3.17 0.57 -1.00
CA TYR A 43 -2.64 1.78 -0.38
C TYR A 43 -1.88 2.67 -1.38
N ASN A 44 -1.05 2.07 -2.24
CA ASN A 44 -0.33 2.82 -3.27
C ASN A 44 -1.30 3.50 -4.24
N MET A 45 -2.34 2.82 -4.69
CA MET A 45 -3.36 3.41 -5.56
C MET A 45 -4.04 4.60 -4.88
N LYS A 46 -4.45 4.45 -3.61
CA LYS A 46 -5.06 5.55 -2.87
C LYS A 46 -4.11 6.72 -2.67
N ARG A 47 -2.83 6.47 -2.42
CA ARG A 47 -1.82 7.53 -2.30
C ARG A 47 -1.63 8.27 -3.63
N VAL A 48 -1.51 7.55 -4.74
CA VAL A 48 -1.32 8.17 -6.06
C VAL A 48 -2.53 9.02 -6.42
N MET A 49 -3.74 8.51 -6.23
CA MET A 49 -4.97 9.29 -6.44
C MET A 49 -5.02 10.56 -5.59
N MET A 50 -4.44 10.55 -4.38
CA MET A 50 -4.35 11.75 -3.53
C MET A 50 -3.25 12.74 -3.97
N LEU A 51 -2.21 12.28 -4.66
CA LEU A 51 -1.06 13.10 -5.04
C LEU A 51 -1.19 13.71 -6.44
N VAL A 52 -1.71 12.97 -7.40
CA VAL A 52 -1.79 13.37 -8.82
C VAL A 52 -3.22 13.44 -9.34
N GLU A 53 -4.22 13.23 -8.47
CA GLU A 53 -5.64 13.13 -8.81
C GLU A 53 -5.95 11.96 -9.76
N VAL A 54 -7.24 11.63 -9.90
CA VAL A 54 -7.66 10.51 -10.74
C VAL A 54 -7.43 10.82 -12.22
N GLY A 55 -7.63 12.07 -12.64
CA GLY A 55 -7.41 12.51 -14.02
C GLY A 55 -5.96 12.36 -14.46
N GLY A 56 -5.01 12.89 -13.67
CA GLY A 56 -3.58 12.79 -13.97
C GLY A 56 -3.07 11.34 -13.95
N LEU A 57 -3.63 10.49 -13.09
CA LEU A 57 -3.33 9.05 -13.11
C LEU A 57 -3.78 8.38 -14.41
N LEU A 58 -4.99 8.65 -14.88
CA LEU A 58 -5.52 8.05 -16.12
C LEU A 58 -4.73 8.48 -17.35
N GLU A 59 -4.35 9.75 -17.43
CA GLU A 59 -3.49 10.26 -18.51
C GLU A 59 -2.13 9.56 -18.50
N ALA A 60 -1.49 9.43 -17.33
CA ALA A 60 -0.20 8.76 -17.21
C ALA A 60 -0.23 7.26 -17.56
N MET A 61 -1.39 6.60 -17.44
CA MET A 61 -1.56 5.19 -17.83
C MET A 61 -1.80 4.98 -19.33
N GLN A 62 -2.22 6.03 -20.04
CA GLN A 62 -2.49 5.98 -21.48
C GLN A 62 -1.26 6.33 -22.34
N ALA A 63 -0.24 6.94 -21.74
CA ALA A 63 1.05 7.27 -22.36
C ALA A 63 1.99 6.07 -22.43
#